data_AF-A0A836SHQ9-F1
#
_entry.id   AF-A0A836SHQ9-F1
#
_cell.length_a   1.000
_cell.length_b   1.000
_cell.length_c   1.000
_cell.angle_alpha   90.00
_cell.angle_beta   90.00
_cell.angle_gamma   90.00
#
_symmetry.space_group_name_H-M   'P 1'
#
loop_
_entity.id
_entity.type
_entity.pdbx_description
1 polymer ?
#
loop_
_entity_poly.entity_id
_entity_poly.type
_entity_poly.pdbx_seq_one_letter_code
_entity_poly.pdbx_strand_id
1 'polypeptide(L)'
;MGESKLKDCQYWQEKIKGYRDLSNAEIELMNQVKTKGAEIGDLISMLSQNKNLDQRWVEIGKTQVQQGLMALTRGITQPNFF
;
A
#
# COMPACT_ATOMS: atom_id res chain seq x y z
N MET A 1 9.03 -8.49 -34.28
CA MET A 1 9.96 -7.82 -33.36
C MET A 1 9.12 -7.05 -32.37
N GLY A 2 8.75 -7.73 -31.28
CA GLY A 2 7.74 -7.26 -30.33
C GLY A 2 8.36 -6.31 -29.33
N GLU A 3 8.12 -5.01 -29.51
CA GLU A 3 8.48 -4.01 -28.52
C GLU A 3 7.46 -4.04 -27.37
N SER A 4 7.83 -4.84 -26.36
CA SER A 4 7.68 -4.57 -24.93
C SER A 4 6.47 -3.71 -24.52
N LYS A 5 5.34 -4.38 -24.30
CA LYS A 5 4.25 -3.89 -23.44
C LYS A 5 4.68 -3.91 -21.96
N LEU A 6 5.69 -3.11 -21.61
CA LEU A 6 6.14 -2.88 -20.24
C LEU A 6 6.33 -1.37 -20.01
N LYS A 7 5.29 -0.57 -20.27
CA LYS A 7 5.27 0.87 -19.95
C LYS A 7 4.12 1.28 -19.04
N ASP A 8 3.56 0.34 -18.27
CA ASP A 8 2.34 0.61 -17.48
C ASP A 8 2.57 0.77 -15.97
N CYS A 9 3.82 0.92 -15.48
CA CYS A 9 4.08 1.09 -14.04
C CYS A 9 5.17 2.10 -13.65
N GLN A 10 5.66 2.92 -14.57
CA GLN A 10 6.74 3.87 -14.26
C GLN A 10 6.30 5.31 -14.51
N TYR A 11 5.93 5.97 -13.40
CA TYR A 11 5.84 7.41 -13.12
C TYR A 11 4.49 7.81 -12.51
N TRP A 12 4.38 7.68 -11.18
CA TRP A 12 3.44 8.51 -10.41
C TRP A 12 4.00 9.95 -10.34
N GLN A 13 3.95 10.69 -11.44
CA GLN A 13 4.27 12.13 -11.46
C GLN A 13 3.14 13.00 -12.05
N GLU A 14 1.89 12.61 -11.87
CA GLU A 14 0.87 13.66 -11.82
C GLU A 14 0.89 14.21 -10.40
N LYS A 15 1.36 15.46 -10.25
CA LYS A 15 1.37 16.20 -8.99
C LYS A 15 -0.06 16.20 -8.43
N ILE A 16 -0.36 15.25 -7.54
CA ILE A 16 -1.57 15.31 -6.73
C ILE A 16 -1.37 16.52 -5.81
N LYS A 17 -2.17 17.56 -6.01
CA LYS A 17 -2.19 18.77 -5.16
C LYS A 17 -2.21 18.36 -3.68
N GLY A 18 -1.22 18.78 -2.91
CA GLY A 18 -1.15 18.58 -1.44
C GLY A 18 0.02 17.74 -0.93
N TYR A 19 0.80 17.10 -1.80
CA TYR A 19 1.99 16.34 -1.40
C TYR A 19 3.29 17.01 -1.86
N ARG A 20 4.38 16.79 -1.11
CA ARG A 20 5.72 17.18 -1.54
C ARG A 20 6.18 16.35 -2.74
N ASP A 21 7.18 16.84 -3.45
CA ASP A 21 7.86 16.05 -4.48
C ASP A 21 8.65 14.90 -3.81
N LEU A 22 8.49 13.68 -4.33
CA LEU A 22 9.16 12.47 -3.86
C LEU A 22 10.39 12.18 -4.70
N SER A 23 11.47 11.74 -4.05
CA SER A 23 12.63 11.17 -4.71
C SER A 23 12.32 9.78 -5.30
N ASN A 24 13.13 9.32 -6.25
CA ASN A 24 12.99 7.97 -6.82
C ASN A 24 13.07 6.87 -5.74
N ALA A 25 13.89 7.05 -4.71
CA ALA A 25 13.98 6.13 -3.59
C ALA A 25 12.66 6.07 -2.79
N GLU A 26 11.99 7.21 -2.61
CA GLU A 26 10.70 7.27 -1.90
C GLU A 26 9.55 6.72 -2.73
N ILE A 27 9.59 6.90 -4.05
CA ILE A 27 8.65 6.25 -4.99
C ILE A 27 8.80 4.73 -4.93
N GLU A 28 10.04 4.23 -4.86
CA GLU A 28 10.31 2.81 -4.72
C GLU A 28 9.76 2.27 -3.39
N LEU A 29 9.98 2.99 -2.28
CA LEU A 29 9.39 2.63 -0.99
C LEU A 29 7.86 2.63 -1.03
N MET A 30 7.24 3.59 -1.73
CA MET A 30 5.78 3.63 -1.92
C MET A 30 5.27 2.38 -2.66
N ASN A 31 5.95 1.98 -3.73
CA ASN A 31 5.60 0.78 -4.47
C ASN A 31 5.76 -0.48 -3.62
N GLN A 32 6.81 -0.58 -2.82
CA GLN A 32 7.01 -1.70 -1.89
C GLN A 32 5.89 -1.77 -0.84
N VAL A 33 5.49 -0.64 -0.25
CA VAL A 33 4.36 -0.60 0.71
C VAL A 33 3.06 -1.05 0.05
N LYS A 34 2.78 -0.62 -1.20
CA LYS A 34 1.60 -1.05 -1.95
C LYS A 34 1.60 -2.57 -2.23
N THR A 35 2.72 -3.09 -2.71
CA THR A 35 2.87 -4.53 -2.99
C THR A 35 2.65 -5.35 -1.73
N LYS A 36 3.30 -4.98 -0.61
CA LYS A 36 3.13 -5.69 0.67
C LYS A 36 1.72 -5.53 1.23
N GLY A 37 1.09 -4.37 1.04
CA GLY A 37 -0.31 -4.16 1.41
C GLY A 37 -1.26 -5.12 0.69
N ALA A 38 -1.04 -5.38 -0.60
CA ALA A 38 -1.83 -6.35 -1.37
C ALA A 38 -1.62 -7.79 -0.88
N GLU A 39 -0.36 -8.22 -0.70
CA GLU A 39 -0.03 -9.55 -0.17
C GLU A 39 -0.68 -9.81 1.21
N ILE A 40 -0.63 -8.82 2.11
CA ILE A 40 -1.25 -8.93 3.43
C ILE A 40 -2.78 -8.93 3.31
N GLY A 41 -3.35 -8.16 2.37
CA GLY A 41 -4.77 -8.17 2.07
C GLY A 41 -5.29 -9.55 1.67
N ASP A 42 -4.55 -10.25 0.80
CA ASP A 42 -4.87 -11.62 0.40
C ASP A 42 -4.82 -12.58 1.59
N LEU A 43 -3.81 -12.45 2.46
CA LEU A 43 -3.72 -13.23 3.70
C LEU A 43 -4.92 -12.98 4.63
N ILE A 44 -5.30 -11.72 4.84
CA ILE A 44 -6.47 -11.36 5.66
C ILE A 44 -7.76 -11.97 5.05
N SER A 45 -7.88 -11.98 3.72
CA SER A 45 -9.01 -12.62 3.02
C SER A 45 -9.08 -14.12 3.33
N MET A 46 -7.94 -14.82 3.31
CA MET A 46 -7.88 -16.23 3.69
C MET A 46 -8.26 -16.46 5.17
N LEU A 47 -7.75 -15.63 6.08
CA LEU A 47 -8.03 -15.73 7.52
C LEU A 47 -9.51 -15.48 7.85
N SER A 48 -10.13 -14.51 7.18
CA SER A 48 -11.55 -14.16 7.37
C SER A 48 -12.52 -15.22 6.84
N GLN A 49 -12.11 -16.03 5.87
CA GLN A 49 -12.90 -17.17 5.39
C GLN A 49 -12.83 -18.40 6.31
N ASN A 50 -11.81 -18.50 7.17
CA ASN A 50 -11.65 -19.62 8.08
C ASN A 50 -12.46 -19.44 9.37
N LYS A 51 -13.68 -19.98 9.38
CA LYS A 51 -14.63 -19.90 10.52
C LYS A 51 -14.13 -20.53 11.83
N ASN A 52 -13.03 -21.30 11.81
CA ASN A 52 -12.45 -21.89 13.01
C ASN A 52 -11.49 -20.93 13.75
N LEU A 53 -11.17 -19.77 13.17
CA LEU A 53 -10.35 -18.75 13.81
C LEU A 53 -11.21 -17.78 14.62
N ASP A 54 -10.60 -17.14 15.62
CA ASP A 54 -11.23 -16.04 16.34
C ASP A 54 -11.35 -14.81 15.41
N GLN A 55 -12.53 -14.64 14.83
CA GLN A 55 -12.81 -13.57 13.88
C GLN A 55 -12.74 -12.17 14.49
N ARG A 56 -12.91 -12.03 15.81
CA ARG A 56 -12.72 -10.75 16.49
C ARG A 56 -11.25 -10.32 16.38
N TRP A 57 -10.31 -11.24 16.60
CA TRP A 57 -8.88 -10.94 16.46
C TRP A 57 -8.45 -10.75 15.02
N VAL A 58 -9.05 -11.47 14.06
CA VAL A 58 -8.80 -11.25 12.62
C VAL A 58 -9.20 -9.83 12.20
N GLU A 59 -10.39 -9.35 12.58
CA GLU A 59 -10.83 -7.98 12.25
C GLU A 59 -10.01 -6.90 12.97
N ILE A 60 -9.57 -7.15 14.21
CA ILE A 60 -8.62 -6.26 14.91
C ILE A 60 -7.31 -6.18 14.12
N GLY A 61 -6.73 -7.31 13.75
CA GLY A 61 -5.48 -7.38 12.99
C GLY A 61 -5.60 -6.66 11.64
N LYS A 62 -6.68 -6.90 10.90
CA LYS A 62 -6.99 -6.20 9.64
C LYS A 62 -7.03 -4.68 9.81
N THR A 63 -7.74 -4.20 10.84
CA THR A 63 -7.85 -2.76 11.12
C THR A 63 -6.48 -2.16 11.46
N GLN A 64 -5.69 -2.83 12.30
CA GLN A 64 -4.35 -2.37 12.67
C GLN A 64 -3.38 -2.35 11.49
N VAL A 65 -3.42 -3.38 10.63
CA VAL A 65 -2.63 -3.43 9.40
C VAL A 65 -3.01 -2.29 8.47
N GLN A 66 -4.31 -2.05 8.25
CA GLN A 66 -4.76 -0.95 7.39
C GLN A 66 -4.27 0.40 7.91
N GLN A 67 -4.41 0.65 9.22
CA GLN A 67 -3.89 1.86 9.85
C GLN A 67 -2.36 1.96 9.76
N GLY A 68 -1.65 0.85 9.95
CA GLY A 68 -0.20 0.77 9.79
C GLY A 68 0.26 1.10 8.38
N LEU A 69 -0.35 0.51 7.35
CA LEU A 69 -0.07 0.80 5.94
C LEU A 69 -0.36 2.27 5.59
N MET A 70 -1.44 2.85 6.12
CA MET A 70 -1.74 4.27 5.98
C MET A 70 -0.68 5.15 6.66
N ALA A 71 -0.24 4.80 7.88
CA ALA A 71 0.79 5.51 8.60
C ALA A 71 2.15 5.46 7.87
N LEU A 72 2.53 4.30 7.34
CA LEU A 72 3.74 4.13 6.52
C LEU A 72 3.66 4.98 5.25
N THR A 73 2.54 4.94 4.54
CA THR A 73 2.28 5.77 3.35
C THR A 73 2.42 7.25 3.67
N ARG A 74 1.84 7.73 4.78
CA ARG A 74 1.97 9.13 5.24
C ARG A 74 3.39 9.47 5.68
N GLY A 75 4.13 8.54 6.26
CA GLY A 75 5.54 8.72 6.60
C GLY A 75 6.41 8.97 5.37
N ILE A 76 6.08 8.31 4.25
CA ILE A 76 6.74 8.54 2.96
C ILE A 76 6.27 9.85 2.34
N THR A 77 4.96 10.09 2.25
CA THR A 77 4.41 11.23 1.50
C THR A 77 4.50 12.56 2.22
N GLN A 78 4.65 12.57 3.55
CA GLN A 78 4.77 13.76 4.41
C GLN A 78 3.81 14.88 3.97
N PRO A 79 2.48 14.64 3.99
CA PRO A 79 1.50 15.65 3.59
C PRO A 79 1.59 16.88 4.50
N ASN A 80 1.40 18.06 3.92
CA ASN A 80 1.38 19.33 4.66
C ASN A 80 -0.04 19.75 5.09
N PHE A 81 -0.96 18.79 5.20
CA PHE A 81 -2.36 18.97 5.59
C PHE A 81 -2.80 17.84 6.53
N PHE A 82 -3.92 18.07 7.25
CA PHE A 82 -4.48 17.15 8.24
C PHE A 82 -5.15 15.94 7.57
#